data_AF-A0A916J662-F1
#
_entry.id   AF-A0A916J662-F1
#
_cell.length_a   1.000
_cell.length_b   1.000
_cell.length_c   1.000
_cell.angle_alpha   90.00
_cell.angle_beta   90.00
_cell.angle_gamma   90.00
#
_symmetry.space_group_name_H-M   'P 1'
#
loop_
_entity.id
_entity.type
_entity.pdbx_description
1 polymer ?
#
loop_
_entity_poly.entity_id
_entity_poly.type
_entity_poly.pdbx_seq_one_letter_code
_entity_poly.pdbx_strand_id
1 'polypeptide(L)' 'MGARLFAVIDTLDAMTSDRPYRKGLSFDVDKAEIQSMSGTQFDPAAVRIFLETEPVLRNMVSLKCGAADILMAR' A
#
# COMPACT_ATOMS: atom_id res chain seq x y z
N MET A 1 -4.46 3.56 18.62
CA MET A 1 -5.02 3.13 17.33
C MET A 1 -4.35 3.84 16.15
N GLY A 2 -4.26 5.18 16.14
CA GLY A 2 -3.60 5.92 15.05
C GLY A 2 -2.19 5.43 14.67
N ALA A 3 -1.31 5.17 15.64
CA ALA A 3 0.05 4.69 15.37
C ALA A 3 0.11 3.31 14.66
N ARG A 4 -0.88 2.43 14.88
CA ARG A 4 -0.90 1.10 14.27
C ARG A 4 -1.30 1.17 12.79
N LEU A 5 -2.28 2.02 12.47
CA LEU A 5 -2.67 2.28 11.09
C LEU A 5 -1.55 3.06 10.36
N PHE A 6 -0.92 4.02 11.04
CA PHE A 6 0.20 4.77 10.47
C PHE A 6 1.34 3.86 10.01
N ALA A 7 1.70 2.82 10.78
CA ALA A 7 2.73 1.86 10.37
C ALA A 7 2.39 1.11 9.07
N VAL A 8 1.12 0.78 8.86
CA VAL A 8 0.66 0.16 7.61
C VAL A 8 0.77 1.14 6.44
N ILE A 9 0.31 2.38 6.64
CA ILE A 9 0.35 3.42 5.60
C ILE A 9 1.77 3.86 5.26
N ASP A 10 2.67 3.93 6.26
CA ASP A 10 4.09 4.22 6.05
C ASP A 10 4.77 3.12 5.22
N THR A 11 4.42 1.85 5.48
CA THR A 11 4.89 0.72 4.67
C THR A 11 4.39 0.83 3.23
N LEU A 12 3.08 1.08 3.06
CA LEU A 12 2.45 1.28 1.75
C LEU A 12 3.17 2.39 0.95
N ASP A 13 3.39 3.53 1.58
CA ASP A 13 4.06 4.67 0.95
C ASP A 13 5.50 4.32 0.61
N ALA A 14 6.21 3.66 1.53
CA ALA A 14 7.60 3.29 1.33
C ALA A 14 7.79 2.29 0.19
N MET A 15 6.90 1.31 0.04
CA MET A 15 6.98 0.25 -0.96
C MET A 15 6.55 0.73 -2.35
N THR A 16 5.48 1.53 -2.45
CA THR A 16 4.98 2.10 -3.72
C THR A 16 5.76 3.32 -4.22
N SER A 17 6.60 3.95 -3.39
CA SER A 17 7.42 5.09 -3.82
C SER A 17 8.64 4.68 -4.64
N ASP A 18 8.86 5.40 -5.75
CA ASP A 18 10.13 5.41 -6.46
C ASP A 18 11.26 5.96 -5.58
N ARG A 19 12.45 5.33 -5.68
CA ARG A 19 13.68 5.77 -5.03
C ARG A 19 14.81 5.82 -6.07
N PRO A 20 15.91 6.57 -5.84
CA PRO A 20 16.98 6.71 -6.84
C PRO A 20 17.54 5.39 -7.39
N TYR A 21 17.42 4.30 -6.63
CA TYR A 21 17.95 2.98 -6.93
C TYR A 21 16.89 1.89 -7.16
N ARG A 22 15.58 2.19 -7.02
CA ARG A 22 14.52 1.22 -7.31
C ARG A 22 13.22 1.89 -7.72
N LYS A 23 12.46 1.22 -8.58
CA LYS A 23 11.07 1.57 -8.80
C LYS A 23 10.19 1.14 -7.62
N GLY A 24 9.12 1.89 -7.42
CA GLY A 24 8.03 1.51 -6.53
C GLY A 24 7.39 0.19 -6.99
N LEU A 25 6.88 -0.58 -6.02
CA LEU A 25 6.09 -1.76 -6.31
C LEU A 25 4.67 -1.34 -6.70
N SER A 26 3.96 -2.21 -7.43
CA SER A 26 2.54 -2.00 -7.67
C SER A 26 1.76 -2.13 -6.37
N PHE A 27 0.61 -1.46 -6.31
CA PHE A 27 -0.27 -1.50 -5.15
C PHE A 27 -0.66 -2.95 -4.78
N ASP A 28 -0.89 -3.82 -5.77
CA ASP A 28 -1.28 -5.21 -5.53
C ASP A 28 -0.18 -6.05 -4.89
N VAL A 29 1.08 -5.81 -5.26
CA VAL A 29 2.23 -6.48 -4.62
C VAL A 29 2.35 -6.04 -3.17
N ASP A 30 2.24 -4.74 -2.92
CA ASP A 30 2.34 -4.18 -1.58
C ASP A 30 1.19 -4.61 -0.65
N LYS A 31 -0.05 -4.59 -1.18
CA LYS A 31 -1.22 -5.11 -0.47
C LYS A 31 -1.02 -6.56 -0.04
N ALA A 32 -0.51 -7.41 -0.94
CA ALA A 32 -0.27 -8.83 -0.63
C ALA A 32 0.77 -8.99 0.50
N GLU A 33 1.84 -8.20 0.47
CA GLU A 33 2.86 -8.18 1.53
C GLU A 33 2.26 -7.75 2.87
N ILE A 34 1.55 -6.62 2.90
CA ILE A 34 0.88 -6.09 4.11
C ILE A 34 -0.09 -7.12 4.70
N GLN A 35 -0.88 -7.79 3.86
CA GLN A 35 -1.79 -8.84 4.28
C GLN A 35 -1.05 -10.04 4.89
N SER A 36 0.07 -10.46 4.28
CA SER A 36 0.89 -11.59 4.79
C SER A 36 1.49 -11.31 6.17
N MET A 37 1.69 -10.03 6.50
CA MET A 37 2.26 -9.54 7.75
C MET A 37 1.21 -9.27 8.85
N SER A 38 -0.07 -9.57 8.59
CA SER A 38 -1.16 -9.43 9.55
C SER A 38 -0.99 -10.38 10.74
N GLY A 39 -1.06 -9.84 11.96
CA GLY A 39 -0.89 -10.60 13.21
C GLY A 39 0.57 -10.82 13.61
N THR A 40 1.54 -10.40 12.78
CA THR A 40 2.96 -10.38 13.11
C THR A 40 3.45 -8.95 13.21
N GLN A 41 3.84 -8.35 12.09
CA GLN A 41 4.34 -6.97 12.02
C GLN A 41 3.19 -5.94 12.15
N PHE A 42 2.00 -6.29 11.68
CA PHE A 42 0.84 -5.39 11.71
C PHE A 42 -0.28 -5.93 12.58
N ASP A 43 -0.98 -5.01 13.27
CA ASP A 43 -2.21 -5.33 13.99
C ASP A 43 -3.29 -5.78 12.98
N PRO A 44 -3.91 -6.96 13.15
CA PRO A 44 -4.97 -7.43 12.27
C PRO A 44 -6.12 -6.45 12.09
N ALA A 45 -6.46 -5.66 13.11
CA ALA A 45 -7.49 -4.63 13.01
C ALA A 45 -7.06 -3.46 12.12
N ALA A 46 -5.76 -3.10 12.13
CA ALA A 46 -5.22 -2.08 11.24
C ALA A 46 -5.19 -2.56 9.78
N VAL A 47 -4.78 -3.82 9.55
CA VAL A 47 -4.81 -4.46 8.22
C VAL A 47 -6.24 -4.53 7.70
N ARG A 48 -7.23 -4.87 8.55
CA ARG A 48 -8.64 -4.88 8.15
C ARG A 48 -9.11 -3.50 7.66
N ILE A 49 -8.83 -2.43 8.42
CA ILE A 49 -9.20 -1.05 8.03
C ILE A 49 -8.50 -0.65 6.73
N PHE A 50 -7.23 -1.02 6.56
CA PHE A 50 -6.50 -0.81 5.31
C PHE A 50 -7.21 -1.46 4.11
N LEU A 51 -7.68 -2.71 4.26
CA LEU A 51 -8.43 -3.40 3.20
C LEU A 51 -9.82 -2.80 2.93
N GLU A 52 -10.53 -2.36 3.97
CA GLU A 52 -11.82 -1.67 3.83
C GLU A 52 -11.66 -0.33 3.07
N THR A 53 -10.50 0.31 3.20
CA THR A 53 -10.18 1.60 2.55
C THR A 53 -9.36 1.44 1.27
N GLU A 54 -9.11 0.20 0.82
CA GLU A 54 -8.28 -0.13 -0.34
C GLU A 54 -8.60 0.72 -1.58
N PRO A 55 -9.87 0.90 -2.01
CA PRO A 55 -10.17 1.65 -3.24
C PRO A 55 -9.69 3.10 -3.17
N VAL A 56 -9.77 3.72 -2.00
CA VAL A 56 -9.33 5.11 -1.79
C VAL A 56 -7.81 5.19 -1.80
N LEU A 57 -7.15 4.28 -1.09
CA LEU A 57 -5.68 4.23 -1.01
C LEU A 57 -5.05 3.93 -2.37
N ARG A 58 -5.63 3.04 -3.16
CA ARG A 58 -5.19 2.75 -4.53
C ARG A 58 -5.22 4.01 -5.39
N ASN A 59 -6.32 4.76 -5.36
CA ASN A 59 -6.43 6.02 -6.09
C ASN A 59 -5.36 7.02 -5.66
N MET A 60 -5.08 7.14 -4.35
CA MET A 60 -4.03 8.02 -3.84
C MET A 60 -2.63 7.62 -4.33
N VAL A 61 -2.32 6.32 -4.30
CA VAL A 61 -1.03 5.79 -4.79
C VAL A 61 -0.88 6.01 -6.30
N SER A 62 -1.91 5.74 -7.09
CA SER A 62 -1.86 5.95 -8.55
C SER A 62 -1.72 7.42 -8.94
N LEU A 63 -2.16 8.37 -8.10
CA LEU A 63 -1.93 9.81 -8.30
C LEU A 63 -0.49 10.24 -7.96
N LYS A 64 0.15 9.55 -6.99
CA LYS A 64 1.54 9.81 -6.59
C LYS A 64 2.55 9.25 -7.59
N CYS A 65 2.29 8.05 -8.11
CA CYS A 65 3.09 7.43 -9.16
C CYS A 65 2.68 8.00 -10.52
N GLY A 66 3.40 9.01 -11.00
CA GLY A 66 3.23 9.52 -12.36
C GLY A 66 3.32 8.40 -13.40
N ALA A 67 2.16 8.02 -13.96
CA ALA A 67 1.97 7.33 -15.24
C ALA A 67 2.40 5.84 -15.37
N ALA A 68 2.13 4.96 -14.40
CA ALA A 68 2.39 3.51 -14.59
C ALA A 68 1.14 2.59 -14.65
N ASP A 69 -0.01 2.94 -14.07
CA ASP A 69 -1.09 1.95 -13.87
C ASP A 69 -2.25 1.99 -14.89
N ILE A 70 -2.21 2.84 -15.92
CA ILE A 70 -3.32 2.95 -16.89
C ILE A 70 -3.37 1.76 -17.89
N LEU A 71 -2.37 0.88 -17.95
CA LEU A 71 -2.29 -0.13 -19.03
C LEU A 71 -2.88 -1.52 -18.73
N MET A 72 -3.38 -1.84 -17.53
CA MET A 72 -3.86 -3.21 -17.21
C MET A 72 -5.34 -3.29 -16.80
N ALA A 73 -6.16 -2.35 -17.28
CA ALA A 73 -7.62 -2.46 -17.27
C ALA A 73 -8.15 -2.39 -18.71
N ARG A 74 -7.88 -3.45 -19.49
CA ARG A 74 -8.60 -3.79 -20.72
C ARG A 74 -8.87 -5.28 -20.72
#